data_AF-A0A0E9LR30-F1
#
_entry.id   AF-A0A0E9LR30-F1
#
_cell.length_a   1.000
_cell.length_b   1.000
_cell.length_c   1.000
_cell.angle_alpha   90.00
_cell.angle_beta   90.00
_cell.angle_gamma   90.00
#
_symmetry.space_group_name_H-M   'P 1'
#
loop_
_entity.id
_entity.type
_entity.pdbx_description
1 polymer ?
#
loop_
_entity_poly.entity_id
_entity_poly.type
_entity_poly.pdbx_seq_one_letter_code
_entity_poly.pdbx_strand_id
1 'polypeptide(L)'
;MAAIVLAGFSFTSCEKDDDNNPNGNITLKVNTTSTSSVNLKSSVAANDLVFNSGTITIREVVFDGEVGVNSVSRTISQIADINYATGTVSPGVVIEVPAGDYTGVNLGIELQDDGSDPSVVIEGTYTNSSEEITPIRFEFNSGEVFEANAASVTIEAGSDLVGKITFDAISWFSTVTPDELDNATLTEGTIIVSETKNSDIFDKVADRLDVDTQAVFE
;
A
#
# COMPACT_ATOMS: atom_id res chain seq x y z
N MET A 1 14.09 64.07 -21.36
CA MET A 1 14.82 62.79 -21.20
C MET A 1 14.61 62.34 -19.77
N ALA A 2 13.79 61.33 -19.55
CA ALA A 2 13.51 60.75 -18.23
C ALA A 2 14.24 59.41 -18.14
N ALA A 3 15.12 59.27 -17.16
CA ALA A 3 15.82 58.03 -16.86
C ALA A 3 15.01 57.22 -15.85
N ILE A 4 14.53 56.05 -16.25
CA ILE A 4 13.89 55.06 -15.39
C ILE A 4 15.01 54.14 -14.88
N VAL A 5 15.24 54.15 -13.57
CA VAL A 5 16.12 53.20 -12.89
C VAL A 5 15.28 51.99 -12.49
N LEU A 6 15.47 50.88 -13.19
CA LEU A 6 14.94 49.57 -12.81
C LEU A 6 15.82 49.00 -11.69
N ALA A 7 15.29 48.96 -10.47
CA ALA A 7 15.88 48.23 -9.36
C ALA A 7 15.54 46.73 -9.52
N GLY A 8 16.55 45.91 -9.81
CA GLY A 8 16.43 44.46 -9.79
C GLY A 8 16.50 43.96 -8.35
N PHE A 9 15.41 43.35 -7.87
CA PHE A 9 15.45 42.51 -6.67
C PHE A 9 15.79 41.09 -7.12
N SER A 10 17.04 40.70 -6.91
CA SER A 10 17.47 39.30 -7.00
C SER A 10 17.46 38.71 -5.60
N PHE A 11 16.40 38.00 -5.24
CA PHE A 11 16.44 37.05 -4.14
C PHE A 11 16.85 35.70 -4.70
N THR A 12 18.15 35.40 -4.61
CA THR A 12 18.68 34.05 -4.75
C THR A 12 19.22 33.66 -3.39
N SER A 13 18.47 32.79 -2.71
CA SER A 13 18.95 32.04 -1.55
C SER A 13 18.39 30.63 -1.71
N CYS A 14 18.92 29.90 -2.68
CA CYS A 14 18.96 28.45 -2.57
C CYS A 14 20.05 28.16 -1.52
N GLU A 15 19.65 27.89 -0.28
CA GLU A 15 20.50 27.08 0.59
C GLU A 15 20.58 25.70 -0.08
N LYS A 16 21.77 25.40 -0.61
CA LYS A 16 22.15 24.00 -0.82
C LYS A 16 22.50 23.49 0.57
N ASP A 17 21.64 22.68 1.14
CA ASP A 17 22.00 21.90 2.32
C ASP A 17 23.14 20.95 1.94
N ASP A 18 24.24 21.01 2.71
CA ASP A 18 25.39 20.12 2.57
C ASP A 18 24.97 18.69 2.95
N ASP A 19 24.95 17.78 1.97
CA ASP A 19 24.73 16.33 2.09
C ASP A 19 25.87 15.59 2.83
N ASN A 20 26.32 16.09 3.98
CA ASN A 20 27.36 15.46 4.80
C ASN A 20 26.82 14.72 6.04
N ASN A 21 25.50 14.59 6.18
CA ASN A 21 24.93 13.76 7.25
C ASN A 21 25.00 12.28 6.79
N PRO A 22 25.59 11.37 7.58
CA PRO A 22 25.57 9.95 7.22
C PRO A 22 24.12 9.45 7.09
N ASN A 23 23.85 8.67 6.03
CA ASN A 23 22.54 8.07 5.77
C ASN A 23 22.41 6.71 6.48
N GLY A 24 21.17 6.34 6.78
CA GLY A 24 20.74 4.97 6.97
C GLY A 24 19.89 4.50 5.77
N ASN A 25 19.66 3.20 5.69
CA ASN A 25 18.83 2.57 4.67
C ASN A 25 17.51 2.11 5.29
N ILE A 26 16.42 2.24 4.55
CA ILE A 26 15.13 1.63 4.84
C ILE A 26 14.83 0.65 3.71
N THR A 27 14.88 -0.63 4.02
CA THR A 27 14.45 -1.71 3.13
C THR A 27 12.94 -1.93 3.29
N LEU A 28 12.18 -1.85 2.20
CA LEU A 28 10.75 -2.13 2.23
C LEU A 28 10.50 -3.63 2.42
N LYS A 29 9.62 -3.97 3.35
CA LYS A 29 8.95 -5.28 3.42
C LYS A 29 7.45 -5.08 3.55
N VAL A 30 6.71 -6.11 3.17
CA VAL A 30 5.26 -6.12 3.25
C VAL A 30 4.80 -7.26 4.13
N ASN A 31 3.89 -6.97 5.06
CA ASN A 31 3.11 -7.98 5.73
C ASN A 31 1.82 -8.18 4.95
N THR A 32 1.38 -9.43 4.84
CA THR A 32 0.08 -9.78 4.28
C THR A 32 -0.67 -10.64 5.27
N THR A 33 -1.98 -10.47 5.34
CA THR A 33 -2.84 -11.35 6.13
C THR A 33 -3.48 -12.36 5.17
N SER A 34 -3.11 -13.63 5.34
CA SER A 34 -3.62 -14.68 4.45
C SER A 34 -4.81 -15.48 5.03
N THR A 35 -5.16 -15.25 6.29
CA THR A 35 -6.18 -16.07 6.95
C THR A 35 -6.95 -15.29 7.99
N SER A 36 -8.26 -15.17 7.79
CA SER A 36 -9.20 -14.95 8.87
C SER A 36 -10.48 -15.67 8.50
N SER A 37 -10.91 -16.59 9.35
CA SER A 37 -12.31 -17.02 9.38
C SER A 37 -13.14 -15.79 9.71
N VAL A 38 -13.61 -15.08 8.69
CA VAL A 38 -14.54 -13.99 8.92
C VAL A 38 -15.79 -14.67 9.47
N ASN A 39 -16.01 -14.54 10.78
CA ASN A 39 -17.32 -14.85 11.36
C ASN A 39 -18.28 -13.77 10.87
N LEU A 40 -18.65 -13.88 9.59
CA LEU A 40 -19.75 -13.16 8.99
C LEU A 40 -20.95 -13.55 9.85
N LYS A 41 -21.47 -12.58 10.61
CA LYS A 41 -22.47 -12.82 11.67
C LYS A 41 -23.75 -13.42 11.08
N SER A 42 -23.79 -14.74 10.95
CA SER A 42 -25.00 -15.51 10.68
C SER A 42 -24.88 -16.87 11.35
N SER A 43 -25.85 -17.18 12.20
CA SER A 43 -25.76 -18.15 13.27
C SER A 43 -26.01 -19.61 12.87
N VAL A 44 -25.75 -20.05 11.64
CA VAL A 44 -26.12 -21.44 11.23
C VAL A 44 -25.11 -22.17 10.33
N ALA A 45 -24.16 -21.52 9.67
CA ALA A 45 -22.98 -22.14 9.06
C ALA A 45 -21.92 -21.05 8.85
N ALA A 46 -20.66 -21.33 9.17
CA ALA A 46 -19.61 -20.34 9.03
C ALA A 46 -19.25 -20.21 7.55
N ASN A 47 -19.68 -19.12 6.92
CA ASN A 47 -19.11 -18.70 5.65
C ASN A 47 -17.64 -18.33 5.88
N ASP A 48 -16.73 -18.75 5.01
CA ASP A 48 -15.29 -18.52 5.15
C ASP A 48 -14.72 -17.86 3.90
N LEU A 49 -13.86 -16.87 4.07
CA LEU A 49 -13.18 -16.16 2.98
C LEU A 49 -11.69 -16.15 3.28
N VAL A 50 -10.90 -16.69 2.35
CA VAL A 50 -9.46 -16.85 2.51
C VAL A 50 -8.76 -16.35 1.27
N PHE A 51 -7.76 -15.49 1.43
CA PHE A 51 -6.86 -15.04 0.36
C PHE A 51 -5.45 -15.52 0.65
N ASN A 52 -4.82 -16.23 -0.27
CA ASN A 52 -3.56 -16.92 0.01
C ASN A 52 -2.48 -16.72 -1.06
N SER A 53 -2.82 -16.03 -2.15
CA SER A 53 -1.92 -15.80 -3.27
C SER A 53 -2.29 -14.53 -4.01
N GLY A 54 -1.38 -14.06 -4.85
CA GLY A 54 -1.55 -12.81 -5.56
C GLY A 54 -0.26 -12.05 -5.76
N THR A 55 -0.37 -10.97 -6.52
CA THR A 55 0.69 -10.02 -6.82
C THR A 55 0.16 -8.60 -6.65
N ILE A 56 0.97 -7.73 -6.03
CA ILE A 56 0.73 -6.30 -6.01
C ILE A 56 1.93 -5.62 -6.68
N THR A 57 1.70 -4.93 -7.78
CA THR A 57 2.73 -4.20 -8.52
C THR A 57 2.72 -2.74 -8.09
N ILE A 58 3.87 -2.30 -7.58
CA ILE A 58 4.10 -0.95 -7.09
C ILE A 58 5.05 -0.24 -8.03
N ARG A 59 5.02 1.09 -8.04
CA ARG A 59 5.89 1.92 -8.88
C ARG A 59 6.74 2.92 -8.10
N GLU A 60 6.29 3.29 -6.92
CA GLU A 60 6.97 4.30 -6.11
C GLU A 60 6.82 4.00 -4.62
N VAL A 61 7.87 4.31 -3.87
CA VAL A 61 7.85 4.29 -2.40
C VAL A 61 8.36 5.64 -1.91
N VAL A 62 7.62 6.22 -0.97
CA VAL A 62 7.89 7.53 -0.38
C VAL A 62 8.08 7.38 1.12
N PHE A 63 9.14 7.99 1.64
CA PHE A 63 9.32 8.19 3.07
C PHE A 63 9.23 9.69 3.36
N ASP A 64 8.35 10.05 4.29
CA ASP A 64 8.23 11.41 4.83
C ASP A 64 8.37 11.39 6.35
N GLY A 65 9.03 12.41 6.91
CA GLY A 65 9.08 12.61 8.35
C GLY A 65 9.75 13.91 8.77
N GLU A 66 9.63 14.24 10.05
CA GLU A 66 10.16 15.47 10.62
C GLU A 66 11.38 15.17 11.52
N VAL A 67 12.49 15.89 11.33
CA VAL A 67 13.67 15.86 12.19
C VAL A 67 13.93 17.25 12.76
N GLY A 68 13.65 17.44 14.04
CA GLY A 68 13.74 18.75 14.68
C GLY A 68 12.71 19.72 14.09
N VAL A 69 13.16 20.69 13.30
CA VAL A 69 12.30 21.68 12.61
C VAL A 69 12.23 21.46 11.10
N ASN A 70 12.95 20.46 10.59
CA ASN A 70 13.08 20.18 9.17
C ASN A 70 12.15 19.03 8.79
N SER A 71 11.50 19.14 7.63
CA SER A 71 10.82 18.02 6.98
C SER A 71 11.78 17.36 5.98
N VAL A 72 11.78 16.04 5.96
CA VAL A 72 12.57 15.23 5.04
C VAL A 72 11.61 14.35 4.26
N SER A 73 11.72 14.42 2.93
CA SER A 73 11.02 13.56 1.99
C SER A 73 12.03 12.82 1.12
N ARG A 74 11.83 11.52 0.92
CA ARG A 74 12.66 10.66 0.07
C ARG A 74 11.75 9.77 -0.76
N THR A 75 11.95 9.83 -2.07
CA THR A 75 11.16 9.08 -3.04
C THR A 75 12.07 8.16 -3.84
N ILE A 76 11.64 6.91 -4.02
CA ILE A 76 12.24 5.99 -4.98
C ILE A 76 11.17 5.50 -5.97
N SER A 77 11.34 5.87 -7.23
CA SER A 77 10.48 5.38 -8.32
C SER A 77 11.12 4.10 -8.90
N GLN A 78 10.58 2.95 -8.53
CA GLN A 78 11.03 1.63 -8.94
C GLN A 78 9.83 0.70 -9.05
N ILE A 79 9.66 0.08 -10.22
CA ILE A 79 8.65 -0.98 -10.38
C ILE A 79 9.12 -2.23 -9.63
N ALA A 80 8.27 -2.73 -8.74
CA ALA A 80 8.48 -3.96 -8.00
C ALA A 80 7.18 -4.72 -7.78
N ASP A 81 7.28 -6.04 -7.74
CA ASP A 81 6.16 -6.91 -7.41
C ASP A 81 6.27 -7.36 -5.95
N ILE A 82 5.16 -7.25 -5.23
CA ILE A 82 4.95 -7.84 -3.92
C ILE A 82 4.21 -9.15 -4.13
N ASN A 83 4.82 -10.26 -3.70
CA ASN A 83 4.15 -11.55 -3.66
C ASN A 83 3.22 -11.61 -2.45
N TYR A 84 1.90 -11.62 -2.65
CA TYR A 84 0.93 -11.54 -1.55
C TYR A 84 1.03 -12.71 -0.56
N ALA A 85 1.40 -13.90 -1.03
CA ALA A 85 1.52 -15.09 -0.16
C ALA A 85 2.69 -15.00 0.82
N THR A 86 3.75 -14.27 0.47
CA THR A 86 5.01 -14.26 1.22
C THR A 86 5.42 -12.89 1.74
N GLY A 87 4.79 -11.81 1.25
CA GLY A 87 5.21 -10.43 1.51
C GLY A 87 6.54 -10.04 0.86
N THR A 88 7.09 -10.91 0.00
CA THR A 88 8.40 -10.66 -0.64
C THR A 88 8.26 -9.61 -1.73
N VAL A 89 9.14 -8.61 -1.71
CA VAL A 89 9.24 -7.55 -2.72
C VAL A 89 10.36 -7.87 -3.70
N SER A 90 10.10 -7.83 -5.00
CA SER A 90 11.07 -8.14 -6.05
C SER A 90 10.91 -7.25 -7.29
N PRO A 91 11.97 -6.56 -7.75
CA PRO A 91 13.25 -6.37 -7.07
C PRO A 91 13.08 -5.69 -5.71
N GLY A 92 14.01 -5.95 -4.77
CA GLY A 92 13.97 -5.30 -3.46
C GLY A 92 14.05 -3.77 -3.60
N VAL A 93 13.31 -3.07 -2.75
CA VAL A 93 13.26 -1.59 -2.73
C VAL A 93 13.94 -1.09 -1.46
N VAL A 94 14.88 -0.16 -1.62
CA VAL A 94 15.66 0.44 -0.53
C VAL A 94 15.67 1.95 -0.69
N ILE A 95 15.32 2.67 0.37
CA ILE A 95 15.34 4.14 0.42
C ILE A 95 16.48 4.58 1.33
N GLU A 96 17.34 5.48 0.86
CA GLU A 96 18.35 6.12 1.69
C GLU A 96 17.76 7.34 2.39
N VAL A 97 17.83 7.37 3.71
CA VAL A 97 17.29 8.45 4.56
C VAL A 97 18.41 8.96 5.48
N PRO A 98 18.59 10.28 5.64
CA PRO A 98 19.57 10.82 6.58
C PRO A 98 19.38 10.27 8.00
N ALA A 99 20.47 10.08 8.75
CA ALA A 99 20.35 9.69 10.15
C ALA A 99 19.67 10.79 10.98
N GLY A 100 18.81 10.39 11.91
CA GLY A 100 18.05 11.30 12.76
C GLY A 100 16.95 10.62 13.55
N ASP A 101 16.42 11.35 14.53
CA ASP A 101 15.20 10.98 15.25
C ASP A 101 14.01 11.63 14.56
N TYR A 102 13.23 10.82 13.86
CA TYR A 102 12.08 11.26 13.07
C TYR A 102 10.79 11.19 13.87
N THR A 103 9.90 12.15 13.66
CA THR A 103 8.50 12.13 14.13
C THR A 103 7.53 12.32 12.97
N GLY A 104 6.28 11.89 13.14
CA GLY A 104 5.24 12.05 12.11
C GLY A 104 5.62 11.33 10.82
N VAL A 105 6.10 10.09 10.96
CA VAL A 105 6.66 9.32 9.85
C VAL A 105 5.52 8.75 9.02
N ASN A 106 5.61 8.91 7.69
CA ASN A 106 4.74 8.28 6.71
C ASN A 106 5.60 7.48 5.73
N LEU A 107 5.18 6.24 5.48
CA LEU A 107 5.71 5.42 4.41
C LEU A 107 4.57 5.19 3.41
N GLY A 108 4.68 5.79 2.22
CA GLY A 108 3.73 5.68 1.13
C GLY A 108 4.20 4.67 0.09
N ILE A 109 3.28 3.90 -0.48
CA ILE A 109 3.50 3.03 -1.64
C ILE A 109 2.48 3.37 -2.71
N GLU A 110 2.93 3.82 -3.88
CA GLU A 110 2.07 4.05 -5.04
C GLU A 110 1.97 2.77 -5.87
N LEU A 111 0.73 2.36 -6.16
CA LEU A 111 0.47 1.26 -7.09
C LEU A 111 0.81 1.66 -8.53
N GLN A 112 1.27 0.69 -9.32
CA GLN A 112 1.38 0.87 -10.77
C GLN A 112 -0.01 1.10 -11.36
N ASP A 113 -0.16 2.06 -12.27
CA ASP A 113 -1.44 2.36 -12.93
C ASP A 113 -1.31 2.56 -14.43
N ASP A 114 -0.08 2.60 -14.96
CA ASP A 114 0.13 2.59 -16.40
C ASP A 114 -0.04 1.16 -16.93
N GLY A 115 -1.13 0.92 -17.64
CA GLY A 115 -1.34 -0.32 -18.37
C GLY A 115 -2.78 -0.80 -18.39
N SER A 116 -2.98 -1.94 -19.07
CA SER A 116 -4.25 -2.67 -19.05
C SER A 116 -4.32 -3.73 -17.96
N ASP A 117 -3.18 -4.06 -17.36
CA ASP A 117 -3.08 -5.14 -16.38
C ASP A 117 -3.35 -4.57 -14.98
N PRO A 118 -4.13 -5.26 -14.14
CA PRO A 118 -4.41 -4.82 -12.79
C PRO A 118 -3.14 -4.83 -11.93
N SER A 119 -2.96 -3.78 -11.14
CA SER A 119 -1.82 -3.64 -10.23
C SER A 119 -1.99 -4.40 -8.93
N VAL A 120 -3.22 -4.78 -8.57
CA VAL A 120 -3.48 -5.72 -7.50
C VAL A 120 -4.26 -6.89 -8.08
N VAL A 121 -3.70 -8.09 -7.93
CA VAL A 121 -4.40 -9.35 -8.16
C VAL A 121 -4.27 -10.20 -6.91
N ILE A 122 -5.37 -10.47 -6.22
CA ILE A 122 -5.38 -11.33 -5.03
C ILE A 122 -6.38 -12.45 -5.22
N GLU A 123 -5.92 -13.67 -4.94
CA GLU A 123 -6.65 -14.91 -5.20
C GLU A 123 -6.87 -15.70 -3.92
N GLY A 124 -8.00 -16.40 -3.88
CA GLY A 124 -8.51 -17.01 -2.69
C GLY A 124 -9.68 -17.97 -2.93
N THR A 125 -10.33 -18.34 -1.85
CA THR A 125 -11.53 -19.18 -1.85
C THR A 125 -12.58 -18.62 -0.91
N TYR A 126 -13.83 -18.69 -1.34
CA TYR A 126 -15.01 -18.47 -0.53
C TYR A 126 -15.73 -19.79 -0.28
N THR A 127 -16.02 -20.12 0.96
CA THR A 127 -16.83 -21.28 1.36
C THR A 127 -18.17 -20.78 1.85
N ASN A 128 -19.26 -21.18 1.21
CA ASN A 128 -20.60 -20.76 1.59
C ASN A 128 -21.20 -21.65 2.71
N SER A 129 -22.42 -21.28 3.13
CA SER A 129 -23.16 -21.97 4.18
C SER A 129 -23.53 -23.43 3.86
N SER A 130 -23.44 -23.82 2.59
CA SER A 130 -23.65 -25.18 2.10
C SER A 130 -22.34 -25.98 1.92
N GLU A 131 -21.21 -25.45 2.41
CA GLU A 131 -19.86 -26.00 2.26
C GLU A 131 -19.37 -26.08 0.81
N GLU A 132 -19.99 -25.34 -0.11
CA GLU A 132 -19.49 -25.19 -1.47
C GLU A 132 -18.33 -24.20 -1.47
N ILE A 133 -17.23 -24.60 -2.09
CA ILE A 133 -15.99 -23.81 -2.19
C ILE A 133 -15.89 -23.24 -3.59
N THR A 134 -15.86 -21.91 -3.68
CA THR A 134 -15.79 -21.16 -4.93
C THR A 134 -14.49 -20.33 -4.96
N PRO A 135 -13.67 -20.43 -6.02
CA PRO A 135 -12.53 -19.55 -6.21
C PRO A 135 -12.97 -18.09 -6.29
N ILE A 136 -12.20 -17.20 -5.68
CA ILE A 136 -12.42 -15.75 -5.75
C ILE A 136 -11.12 -15.06 -6.13
N ARG A 137 -11.24 -14.02 -6.96
CA ARG A 137 -10.15 -13.19 -7.45
C ARG A 137 -10.56 -11.72 -7.38
N PHE A 138 -9.77 -10.93 -6.67
CA PHE A 138 -9.89 -9.48 -6.63
C PHE A 138 -8.89 -8.84 -7.59
N GLU A 139 -9.36 -7.90 -8.41
CA GLU A 139 -8.54 -7.13 -9.34
C GLU A 139 -8.78 -5.64 -9.10
N PHE A 140 -7.70 -4.89 -8.90
CA PHE A 140 -7.74 -3.43 -8.75
C PHE A 140 -6.65 -2.81 -9.61
N ASN A 141 -7.02 -1.75 -10.33
CA ASN A 141 -6.13 -1.04 -11.26
C ASN A 141 -6.33 0.46 -11.11
N SER A 142 -5.78 1.02 -10.04
CA SER A 142 -5.77 2.46 -9.78
C SER A 142 -4.39 2.85 -9.26
N GLY A 143 -3.99 4.10 -9.50
CA GLY A 143 -2.77 4.72 -8.94
C GLY A 143 -2.93 5.10 -7.47
N GLU A 144 -3.57 4.23 -6.69
CA GLU A 144 -3.83 4.47 -5.27
C GLU A 144 -2.51 4.47 -4.49
N VAL A 145 -2.45 5.29 -3.44
CA VAL A 145 -1.31 5.36 -2.54
C VAL A 145 -1.68 4.73 -1.21
N PHE A 146 -0.97 3.66 -0.85
CA PHE A 146 -1.09 3.03 0.47
C PHE A 146 -0.15 3.71 1.43
N GLU A 147 -0.70 4.37 2.43
CA GLU A 147 0.06 5.06 3.45
C GLU A 147 0.08 4.28 4.76
N ALA A 148 1.27 4.24 5.36
CA ALA A 148 1.51 3.62 6.65
C ALA A 148 2.20 4.62 7.58
N ASN A 149 1.53 4.97 8.68
CA ASN A 149 2.00 5.99 9.60
C ASN A 149 2.71 5.39 10.83
N ALA A 150 3.79 6.02 11.28
CA ALA A 150 4.43 5.75 12.57
C ALA A 150 4.69 7.04 13.34
N ALA A 151 4.50 7.00 14.67
CA ALA A 151 4.67 8.19 15.51
C ALA A 151 6.11 8.72 15.49
N SER A 152 7.09 7.81 15.49
CA SER A 152 8.52 8.14 15.45
C SER A 152 9.37 6.95 15.00
N VAL A 153 10.54 7.22 14.41
CA VAL A 153 11.59 6.24 14.14
C VAL A 153 12.97 6.87 14.33
N THR A 154 13.92 6.15 14.93
CA THR A 154 15.32 6.57 14.99
C THR A 154 16.09 5.86 13.88
N ILE A 155 16.71 6.63 12.98
CA ILE A 155 17.55 6.13 11.90
C ILE A 155 19.00 6.42 12.26
N GLU A 156 19.80 5.38 12.46
CA GLU A 156 21.22 5.53 12.77
C GLU A 156 22.06 5.57 11.49
N ALA A 157 23.21 6.22 11.57
CA ALA A 157 24.19 6.23 10.48
C ALA A 157 24.61 4.80 10.10
N GLY A 158 24.37 4.41 8.84
CA GLY A 158 24.70 3.08 8.33
C GLY A 158 23.78 1.96 8.81
N SER A 159 22.66 2.26 9.47
CA SER A 159 21.64 1.26 9.80
C SER A 159 20.94 0.75 8.55
N ASP A 160 20.42 -0.47 8.60
CA ASP A 160 19.50 -1.03 7.60
C ASP A 160 18.22 -1.42 8.34
N LEU A 161 17.24 -0.51 8.29
CA LEU A 161 15.94 -0.69 8.92
C LEU A 161 14.98 -1.34 7.94
N VAL A 162 14.00 -2.06 8.47
CA VAL A 162 12.89 -2.60 7.68
C VAL A 162 11.64 -1.77 7.91
N GLY A 163 11.17 -1.08 6.88
CA GLY A 163 9.84 -0.45 6.87
C GLY A 163 8.78 -1.46 6.44
N LYS A 164 7.77 -1.70 7.29
CA LYS A 164 6.67 -2.65 7.01
C LYS A 164 5.34 -1.94 6.80
N ILE A 165 4.71 -2.22 5.66
CA ILE A 165 3.29 -1.93 5.38
C ILE A 165 2.48 -3.23 5.42
N THR A 166 1.23 -3.18 5.87
CA THR A 166 0.34 -4.35 5.90
C THR A 166 -0.75 -4.23 4.84
N PHE A 167 -0.81 -5.21 3.92
CA PHE A 167 -1.95 -5.38 3.02
C PHE A 167 -2.86 -6.48 3.58
N ASP A 168 -4.09 -6.10 3.94
CA ASP A 168 -5.07 -6.99 4.55
C ASP A 168 -6.33 -7.11 3.68
N ALA A 169 -6.30 -8.04 2.73
CA ALA A 169 -7.43 -8.27 1.83
C ALA A 169 -8.72 -8.65 2.58
N ILE A 170 -8.63 -9.29 3.75
CA ILE A 170 -9.81 -9.60 4.54
C ILE A 170 -10.45 -8.33 5.10
N SER A 171 -9.64 -7.38 5.58
CA SER A 171 -10.13 -6.08 6.04
C SER A 171 -10.82 -5.31 4.90
N TRP A 172 -10.32 -5.42 3.66
CA TRP A 172 -10.95 -4.78 2.51
C TRP A 172 -12.34 -5.36 2.21
N PHE A 173 -12.52 -6.67 2.40
CA PHE A 173 -13.80 -7.35 2.21
C PHE A 173 -14.73 -7.29 3.44
N SER A 174 -14.36 -6.57 4.51
CA SER A 174 -15.12 -6.55 5.78
C SER A 174 -16.56 -6.04 5.68
N THR A 175 -16.90 -5.30 4.63
CA THR A 175 -18.23 -4.75 4.35
C THR A 175 -19.06 -5.60 3.39
N VAL A 176 -18.46 -6.63 2.79
CA VAL A 176 -19.10 -7.56 1.87
C VAL A 176 -19.81 -8.65 2.67
N THR A 177 -21.08 -8.86 2.39
CA THR A 177 -21.90 -9.86 3.07
C THR A 177 -21.80 -11.23 2.40
N PRO A 178 -22.06 -12.34 3.13
CA PRO A 178 -22.15 -13.65 2.50
C PRO A 178 -23.17 -13.71 1.37
N ASP A 179 -24.34 -13.08 1.55
CA ASP A 179 -25.39 -13.08 0.55
C ASP A 179 -24.91 -12.45 -0.77
N GLU A 180 -24.02 -11.45 -0.71
CA GLU A 180 -23.43 -10.86 -1.91
C GLU A 180 -22.47 -11.82 -2.62
N LEU A 181 -21.66 -12.56 -1.86
CA LEU A 181 -20.75 -13.57 -2.41
C LEU A 181 -21.49 -14.80 -2.95
N ASP A 182 -22.55 -15.23 -2.27
CA ASP A 182 -23.43 -16.34 -2.68
C ASP A 182 -24.17 -16.02 -3.99
N ASN A 183 -24.52 -14.75 -4.20
CA ASN A 183 -25.21 -14.28 -5.41
C ASN A 183 -24.27 -13.69 -6.48
N ALA A 184 -22.95 -13.75 -6.27
CA ALA A 184 -21.98 -13.19 -7.20
C ALA A 184 -22.00 -13.93 -8.55
N THR A 185 -21.82 -13.19 -9.63
CA THR A 185 -21.72 -13.77 -10.97
C THR A 185 -20.36 -14.45 -11.14
N LEU A 186 -20.40 -15.74 -11.47
CA LEU A 186 -19.21 -16.51 -11.79
C LEU A 186 -18.77 -16.26 -13.24
N THR A 187 -17.47 -16.05 -13.42
CA THR A 187 -16.80 -16.08 -14.73
C THR A 187 -15.88 -17.28 -14.74
N GLU A 188 -16.18 -18.26 -15.60
CA GLU A 188 -15.40 -19.52 -15.70
C GLU A 188 -15.28 -20.30 -14.37
N GLY A 189 -16.28 -20.19 -13.49
CA GLY A 189 -16.29 -20.84 -12.18
C GLY A 189 -15.64 -20.03 -11.05
N THR A 190 -15.15 -18.82 -11.33
CA THR A 190 -14.51 -17.94 -10.34
C THR A 190 -15.37 -16.69 -10.09
N ILE A 191 -15.46 -16.26 -8.84
CA ILE A 191 -15.96 -14.93 -8.48
C ILE A 191 -14.85 -13.94 -8.81
N ILE A 192 -14.98 -13.21 -9.92
CA ILE A 192 -14.07 -12.12 -10.26
C ILE A 192 -14.68 -10.82 -9.72
N VAL A 193 -13.99 -10.17 -8.78
CA VAL A 193 -14.34 -8.86 -8.23
C VAL A 193 -13.40 -7.83 -8.86
N SER A 194 -13.94 -7.01 -9.75
CA SER A 194 -13.22 -5.94 -10.46
C SER A 194 -14.21 -4.82 -10.79
N GLU A 195 -13.71 -3.69 -11.30
CA GLU A 195 -14.56 -2.58 -11.75
C GLU A 195 -15.65 -3.00 -12.76
N THR A 196 -15.39 -4.05 -13.55
CA THR A 196 -16.33 -4.52 -14.60
C THR A 196 -17.04 -5.85 -14.27
N LYS A 197 -16.69 -6.51 -13.17
CA LYS A 197 -17.23 -7.81 -12.75
C LYS A 197 -17.56 -7.79 -11.27
N ASN A 198 -18.83 -8.06 -10.94
CA ASN A 198 -19.33 -7.92 -9.57
C ASN A 198 -19.00 -6.52 -8.99
N SER A 199 -19.27 -5.47 -9.78
CA SER A 199 -18.89 -4.08 -9.48
C SER A 199 -19.43 -3.58 -8.13
N ASP A 200 -20.63 -4.01 -7.74
CA ASP A 200 -21.22 -3.62 -6.44
C ASP A 200 -20.38 -4.13 -5.26
N ILE A 201 -19.73 -5.30 -5.41
CA ILE A 201 -18.78 -5.83 -4.42
C ILE A 201 -17.46 -5.07 -4.52
N PHE A 202 -16.99 -4.80 -5.74
CA PHE A 202 -15.76 -4.05 -5.99
C PHE A 202 -15.79 -2.67 -5.33
N ASP A 203 -16.86 -1.89 -5.51
CA ASP A 203 -16.99 -0.54 -4.93
C ASP A 203 -16.82 -0.57 -3.41
N LYS A 204 -17.47 -1.55 -2.75
CA LYS A 204 -17.34 -1.74 -1.29
C LYS A 204 -15.94 -2.09 -0.84
N VAL A 205 -15.21 -2.86 -1.64
CA VAL A 205 -13.83 -3.28 -1.34
C VAL A 205 -12.87 -2.13 -1.60
N ALA A 206 -13.04 -1.39 -2.70
CA ALA A 206 -12.26 -0.22 -3.05
C ALA A 206 -12.38 0.89 -1.99
N ASP A 207 -13.58 1.16 -1.48
CA ASP A 207 -13.83 2.09 -0.37
C ASP A 207 -13.05 1.75 0.91
N ARG A 208 -12.57 0.50 1.04
CA ARG A 208 -11.81 0.02 2.20
C ARG A 208 -10.30 0.02 1.98
N LEU A 209 -9.82 0.26 0.75
CA LEU A 209 -8.40 0.39 0.45
C LEU A 209 -7.83 1.69 1.02
N ASP A 210 -8.63 2.76 1.05
CA ASP A 210 -8.29 4.11 1.58
C ASP A 210 -8.33 4.18 3.13
N VAL A 211 -8.22 3.04 3.82
CA VAL A 211 -8.21 3.03 5.29
C VAL A 211 -6.77 2.99 5.77
N ASP A 212 -6.33 4.06 6.42
CA ASP A 212 -4.98 4.23 6.98
C ASP A 212 -4.41 2.95 7.60
N THR A 213 -3.21 2.57 7.17
CA THR A 213 -2.46 1.46 7.77
C THR A 213 -1.39 1.98 8.73
N GLN A 214 -0.91 1.12 9.62
CA GLN A 214 0.18 1.46 10.55
C GLN A 214 1.51 0.96 10.00
N ALA A 215 2.53 1.82 9.97
CA ALA A 215 3.90 1.43 9.65
C ALA A 215 4.60 0.88 10.90
N VAL A 216 5.37 -0.19 10.72
CA VAL A 216 6.29 -0.71 11.73
C VAL A 216 7.71 -0.67 11.18
N PHE A 217 8.61 -0.04 11.93
CA PHE A 217 10.04 0.02 11.63
C PHE A 217 10.79 -0.87 12.63
N GLU A 218 11.66 -1.76 12.13
CA GLU A 218 12.46 -2.70 12.94
C GLU A 218 13.89 -2.86 12.45
#